data_AF-A0A1X0LAN3-F1
#
_entry.id   AF-A0A1X0LAN3-F1
#
_cell.length_a   1.000
_cell.length_b   1.000
_cell.length_c   1.000
_cell.angle_alpha   90.00
_cell.angle_beta   90.00
_cell.angle_gamma   90.00
#
_symmetry.space_group_name_H-M   'P 1'
#
loop_
_entity.id
_entity.type
_entity.pdbx_description
1 polymer ?
#
loop_
_entity_poly.entity_id
_entity_poly.type
_entity_poly.pdbx_seq_one_letter_code
_entity_poly.pdbx_strand_id
1 'polypeptide(L)'
;MTHLIAAPEMMVSAATNAVEIGSAITAAGATAAGSTTNVLAAAADEVSAAIAKLFGTYGQQLQAALTQATAFHDQFVQTLAGAATTYAQAEAANAAAVVNALGGINAQVQSLLAPAVPNAAAGPTVMAAAAPAASTVALVMGGTFDPEPFPLYVSLINNAYIQPFFPGANPTGVSYPAQLWPLSIFQGNLTLNESVAQGMTDLTNAINSEIGSGNPVVNFGFSQSAVVSTNVITELMALPPGIRPDPSQLSFVLAGNPATPNGGFFTRFPGITIPWLDITFTEATPPNSPYPTTIYATQYDPASDFPRYPLNFLADLNALMSTGRHELYPILAVNDAVPLPTSPGYNGNTQYYMFMTKDLPLLDPLRAIPIVGEPLAELIQPNLRVLVDLGYSDWGNGQDYANVVTPASLFSIPDPFVVGRELADGTVKGIQASLVEIGALPQSALPNEYPYLPALDTDVNFYVGQPTATDISLLTRAVGPLLDLVPPIHHMPLLTPLALPLIPLILPLLQ
;
A
#
# COMPACT_ATOMS: atom_id res chain seq x y z
N MET A 1 -14.71 -3.25 -20.77
CA MET A 1 -13.61 -3.26 -19.78
C MET A 1 -12.77 -2.05 -20.07
N THR A 2 -12.87 -1.02 -19.25
CA THR A 2 -12.34 0.32 -19.55
C THR A 2 -11.51 0.76 -18.35
N HIS A 3 -10.26 1.15 -18.66
CA HIS A 3 -9.19 1.65 -17.77
C HIS A 3 -8.28 0.58 -17.15
N LEU A 4 -7.49 -0.08 -18.00
CA LEU A 4 -6.21 -0.68 -17.63
C LEU A 4 -5.13 0.22 -18.28
N ILE A 5 -4.33 0.90 -17.46
CA ILE A 5 -3.17 1.67 -17.93
C ILE A 5 -1.93 0.82 -17.65
N ALA A 6 -1.22 0.41 -18.71
CA ALA A 6 0.05 -0.29 -18.59
C ALA A 6 1.18 0.65 -19.01
N ALA A 7 2.33 0.58 -18.32
CA ALA A 7 3.55 1.29 -18.68
C ALA A 7 4.63 0.27 -19.11
N PRO A 8 4.66 -0.15 -20.39
CA PRO A 8 5.55 -1.21 -20.87
C PRO A 8 7.03 -0.94 -20.57
N GLU A 9 7.48 0.31 -20.64
CA GLU A 9 8.86 0.69 -20.34
C GLU A 9 9.23 0.44 -18.87
N MET A 10 8.27 0.64 -17.95
CA MET A 10 8.45 0.37 -16.53
C MET A 10 8.47 -1.13 -16.25
N MET A 11 7.68 -1.93 -16.97
CA MET A 11 7.70 -3.40 -16.86
C MET A 11 9.02 -3.99 -17.37
N VAL A 12 9.59 -3.43 -18.44
CA VAL A 12 10.93 -3.83 -18.95
C VAL A 12 12.02 -3.45 -17.94
N SER A 13 11.94 -2.27 -17.34
CA SER A 13 12.85 -1.86 -16.26
C SER A 13 12.73 -2.79 -15.05
N ALA A 14 11.51 -3.10 -14.61
CA ALA A 14 11.26 -4.02 -13.50
C ALA A 14 11.80 -5.43 -13.79
N ALA A 15 11.63 -5.96 -15.01
CA ALA A 15 12.21 -7.24 -15.42
C ALA A 15 13.74 -7.22 -15.37
N THR A 16 14.36 -6.11 -15.79
CA THR A 16 15.83 -5.94 -15.74
C THR A 16 16.35 -5.93 -14.30
N ASN A 17 15.69 -5.18 -13.41
CA ASN A 17 16.09 -5.11 -12.00
C ASN A 17 15.84 -6.43 -11.27
N ALA A 18 14.75 -7.14 -11.62
CA ALA A 18 14.51 -8.48 -11.10
C ALA A 18 15.68 -9.43 -11.46
N VAL A 19 16.19 -9.40 -12.70
CA VAL A 19 17.38 -10.18 -13.10
C VAL A 19 18.61 -9.85 -12.23
N GLU A 20 18.83 -8.57 -11.92
CA GLU A 20 19.95 -8.14 -11.07
C GLU A 20 19.79 -8.65 -9.62
N ILE A 21 18.58 -8.58 -9.07
CA ILE A 21 18.26 -9.11 -7.73
C ILE A 21 18.43 -10.63 -7.68
N GLY A 22 17.88 -11.35 -8.66
CA GLY A 22 18.03 -12.81 -8.76
C GLY A 22 19.50 -13.22 -8.85
N SER A 23 20.31 -12.44 -9.57
CA SER A 23 21.76 -12.64 -9.67
C SER A 23 22.47 -12.41 -8.33
N ALA A 24 22.11 -11.35 -7.60
CA ALA A 24 22.68 -11.06 -6.28
C ALA A 24 22.32 -12.14 -5.24
N ILE A 25 21.05 -12.59 -5.22
CA ILE A 25 20.58 -13.65 -4.33
C ILE A 25 21.27 -14.98 -4.65
N THR A 26 21.42 -15.31 -5.94
CA THR A 26 22.13 -16.53 -6.37
C THR A 26 23.60 -16.49 -5.94
N ALA A 27 24.27 -15.34 -6.08
CA ALA A 27 25.65 -15.15 -5.65
C ALA A 27 25.81 -15.24 -4.12
N ALA A 28 24.89 -14.64 -3.37
CA ALA A 28 24.86 -14.72 -1.91
C ALA A 28 24.60 -16.16 -1.42
N GLY A 29 23.63 -16.85 -2.03
CA GLY A 29 23.31 -18.25 -1.74
C GLY A 29 24.49 -19.18 -2.01
N ALA A 30 25.20 -18.98 -3.13
CA ALA A 30 26.41 -19.73 -3.46
C ALA A 30 27.56 -19.47 -2.47
N THR A 31 27.72 -18.22 -2.02
CA THR A 31 28.73 -17.84 -1.02
C THR A 31 28.44 -18.47 0.35
N ALA A 32 27.17 -18.55 0.74
CA ALA A 32 26.76 -19.11 2.01
C ALA A 32 26.63 -20.65 2.01
N ALA A 33 26.55 -21.28 0.83
CA ALA A 33 26.31 -22.72 0.70
C ALA A 33 27.34 -23.56 1.46
N GLY A 34 28.62 -23.21 1.36
CA GLY A 34 29.70 -23.95 2.01
C GLY A 34 29.58 -23.98 3.53
N SER A 35 29.38 -22.81 4.16
CA SER A 35 29.33 -22.65 5.62
C SER A 35 28.03 -23.16 6.25
N THR A 36 26.93 -23.19 5.48
CA THR A 36 25.61 -23.63 5.96
C THR A 36 25.35 -25.12 5.77
N THR A 37 26.02 -25.77 4.81
CA THR A 37 25.85 -27.22 4.55
C THR A 37 26.91 -28.10 5.20
N ASN A 38 28.11 -27.55 5.48
CA ASN A 38 29.23 -28.27 6.09
C ASN A 38 29.47 -27.85 7.54
N VAL A 39 28.40 -27.80 8.33
CA VAL A 39 28.48 -27.43 9.76
C VAL A 39 29.25 -28.52 10.51
N LEU A 40 30.33 -28.12 11.19
CA LEU A 40 31.14 -29.02 12.02
C LEU A 40 30.52 -29.19 13.40
N ALA A 41 30.64 -30.38 13.99
CA ALA A 41 30.25 -30.62 15.37
C ALA A 41 31.12 -29.78 16.33
N ALA A 42 30.49 -29.09 17.27
CA ALA A 42 31.19 -28.24 18.25
C ALA A 42 32.05 -29.04 19.23
N ALA A 43 31.72 -30.31 19.47
CA ALA A 43 32.47 -31.25 20.29
C ALA A 43 32.28 -32.70 19.78
N ALA A 44 33.11 -33.63 20.27
CA ALA A 44 33.14 -35.03 19.83
C ALA A 44 32.04 -35.92 20.46
N ASP A 45 30.94 -35.32 20.89
CA ASP A 45 29.79 -36.00 21.49
C ASP A 45 28.63 -36.16 20.50
N GLU A 46 27.73 -37.09 20.81
CA GLU A 46 26.61 -37.47 19.96
C GLU A 46 25.57 -36.34 19.79
N VAL A 47 25.43 -35.44 20.77
CA VAL A 47 24.48 -34.31 20.72
C VAL A 47 25.01 -33.24 19.77
N SER A 48 26.29 -32.87 19.88
CA SER A 48 26.96 -31.94 18.97
C SER A 48 26.97 -32.46 17.53
N ALA A 49 27.16 -33.77 17.34
CA ALA A 49 27.09 -34.41 16.02
C ALA A 49 25.67 -34.38 15.43
N ALA A 50 24.64 -34.63 16.25
CA ALA A 50 23.24 -34.57 15.82
C ALA A 50 22.81 -33.14 15.45
N ILE A 51 23.22 -32.13 16.22
CA ILE A 51 22.95 -30.71 15.95
C ILE A 51 23.62 -30.26 14.65
N ALA A 52 24.90 -30.58 14.45
CA ALA A 52 25.60 -30.27 13.21
C ALA A 52 24.94 -30.93 11.98
N LYS A 53 24.51 -32.18 12.12
CA LYS A 53 23.76 -32.90 11.08
C LYS A 53 22.40 -32.25 10.78
N LEU A 54 21.68 -31.80 11.80
CA LEU A 54 20.40 -31.10 11.66
C LEU A 54 20.58 -29.80 10.85
N PHE A 55 21.49 -28.93 11.26
CA PHE A 55 21.76 -27.67 10.57
C PHE A 55 22.31 -27.87 9.15
N GLY A 56 23.20 -28.86 8.94
CA GLY A 56 23.66 -29.20 7.59
C GLY A 56 22.53 -29.71 6.69
N THR A 57 21.56 -30.45 7.23
CA THR A 57 20.37 -30.91 6.50
C THR A 57 19.47 -29.72 6.14
N TYR A 58 19.23 -28.79 7.06
CA TYR A 58 18.50 -27.55 6.78
C TYR A 58 19.22 -26.69 5.73
N GLY A 59 20.55 -26.58 5.80
CA GLY A 59 21.34 -25.90 4.78
C GLY A 59 21.15 -26.51 3.40
N GLN A 60 21.13 -27.85 3.29
CA GLN A 60 20.89 -28.53 2.02
C GLN A 60 19.46 -28.32 1.49
N GLN A 61 18.46 -28.32 2.37
CA GLN A 61 17.07 -28.03 2.01
C GLN A 61 16.91 -26.57 1.54
N LEU A 62 17.56 -25.62 2.21
CA LEU A 62 17.60 -24.23 1.79
C LEU A 62 18.23 -24.07 0.40
N GLN A 63 19.33 -24.76 0.12
CA GLN A 63 19.95 -24.73 -1.22
C GLN A 63 19.03 -25.31 -2.31
N ALA A 64 18.30 -26.39 -1.99
CA ALA A 64 17.30 -26.96 -2.90
C ALA A 64 16.12 -25.99 -3.15
N ALA A 65 15.66 -25.31 -2.10
CA ALA A 65 14.61 -24.29 -2.19
C ALA A 65 15.08 -23.06 -3.00
N LEU A 66 16.31 -22.58 -2.77
CA LEU A 66 16.90 -21.50 -3.56
C LEU A 66 17.00 -21.85 -5.05
N THR A 67 17.29 -23.12 -5.38
CA THR A 67 17.30 -23.58 -6.78
C THR A 67 15.91 -23.50 -7.42
N GLN A 68 14.86 -23.90 -6.68
CA GLN A 68 13.48 -23.79 -7.16
C GLN A 68 13.02 -22.33 -7.26
N ALA A 69 13.43 -21.50 -6.31
CA ALA A 69 13.15 -20.07 -6.31
C ALA A 69 13.83 -19.36 -7.50
N THR A 70 15.07 -19.72 -7.85
CA THR A 70 15.73 -19.21 -9.07
C THR A 70 14.96 -19.60 -10.32
N ALA A 71 14.53 -20.86 -10.45
CA ALA A 71 13.76 -21.30 -11.62
C ALA A 71 12.41 -20.57 -11.74
N PHE A 72 11.72 -20.36 -10.63
CA PHE A 72 10.49 -19.56 -10.58
C PHE A 72 10.76 -18.09 -10.94
N HIS A 73 11.82 -17.50 -10.38
CA HIS A 73 12.22 -16.13 -10.65
C HIS A 73 12.54 -15.92 -12.13
N ASP A 74 13.25 -16.86 -12.77
CA ASP A 74 13.55 -16.82 -14.20
C ASP A 74 12.27 -16.84 -15.05
N GLN A 75 11.30 -17.70 -14.69
CA GLN A 75 10.00 -17.75 -15.36
C GLN A 75 9.17 -16.48 -15.14
N PHE A 76 9.21 -15.92 -13.94
CA PHE A 76 8.55 -14.66 -13.61
C PHE A 76 9.11 -13.51 -14.45
N VAL A 77 10.44 -13.36 -14.52
CA VAL A 77 11.11 -12.34 -15.34
C VAL A 77 10.75 -12.51 -16.82
N GLN A 78 10.78 -13.73 -17.34
CA GLN A 78 10.41 -14.01 -18.73
C GLN A 78 8.96 -13.63 -19.02
N THR A 79 8.05 -13.95 -18.10
CA THR A 79 6.62 -13.63 -18.22
C THR A 79 6.39 -12.13 -18.15
N LEU A 80 7.06 -11.42 -17.25
CA LEU A 80 6.97 -9.97 -17.08
C LEU A 80 7.48 -9.23 -18.33
N ALA A 81 8.61 -9.65 -18.89
CA ALA A 81 9.13 -9.10 -20.14
C ALA A 81 8.19 -9.41 -21.34
N GLY A 82 7.57 -10.59 -21.35
CA GLY A 82 6.55 -10.97 -22.33
C GLY A 82 5.31 -10.09 -22.26
N ALA A 83 4.79 -9.87 -21.05
CA ALA A 83 3.62 -9.02 -20.80
C ALA A 83 3.86 -7.56 -21.23
N ALA A 84 5.05 -7.00 -20.93
CA ALA A 84 5.44 -5.67 -21.39
C ALA A 84 5.35 -5.54 -22.92
N THR A 85 5.83 -6.55 -23.65
CA THR A 85 5.76 -6.60 -25.11
C THR A 85 4.31 -6.66 -25.61
N THR A 86 3.46 -7.46 -24.95
CA THR A 86 2.03 -7.57 -25.29
C THR A 86 1.28 -6.26 -25.06
N TYR A 87 1.52 -5.57 -23.95
CA TYR A 87 0.91 -4.27 -23.67
C TYR A 87 1.36 -3.19 -24.66
N ALA A 88 2.65 -3.14 -25.01
CA ALA A 88 3.15 -2.20 -26.03
C ALA A 88 2.49 -2.43 -27.41
N GLN A 89 2.26 -3.69 -27.79
CA GLN A 89 1.56 -4.03 -29.03
C GLN A 89 0.07 -3.63 -28.99
N ALA A 90 -0.58 -3.80 -27.84
CA ALA A 90 -1.97 -3.37 -27.64
C ALA A 90 -2.12 -1.85 -27.71
N GLU A 91 -1.22 -1.09 -27.08
CA GLU A 91 -1.18 0.38 -27.16
C GLU A 91 -0.98 0.87 -28.60
N ALA A 92 -0.06 0.26 -29.34
CA ALA A 92 0.15 0.59 -30.76
C ALA A 92 -1.10 0.32 -31.62
N ALA A 93 -1.81 -0.78 -31.36
CA ALA A 93 -3.05 -1.12 -32.05
C ALA A 93 -4.20 -0.14 -31.69
N ASN A 94 -4.32 0.23 -30.42
CA ASN A 94 -5.32 1.19 -29.93
C ASN A 94 -5.06 2.60 -30.45
N ALA A 95 -3.81 3.07 -30.45
CA ALA A 95 -3.42 4.35 -31.03
C ALA A 95 -3.76 4.42 -32.52
N ALA A 96 -3.52 3.34 -33.28
CA ALA A 96 -3.91 3.26 -34.68
C ALA A 96 -5.44 3.34 -34.87
N ALA A 97 -6.23 2.70 -33.99
CA ALA A 97 -7.68 2.76 -34.02
C ALA A 97 -8.23 4.18 -33.73
N VAL A 98 -7.63 4.89 -32.76
CA VAL A 98 -8.00 6.26 -32.41
C VAL A 98 -7.66 7.25 -33.52
N VAL A 99 -6.48 7.13 -34.15
CA VAL A 99 -6.11 7.97 -35.31
C VAL A 99 -7.10 7.78 -36.46
N ASN A 100 -7.53 6.55 -36.72
CA ASN A 100 -8.55 6.25 -37.73
C ASN A 100 -9.93 6.84 -37.37
N ALA A 101 -10.33 6.78 -36.11
CA ALA A 101 -11.59 7.35 -35.62
C ALA A 101 -11.61 8.89 -35.67
N LEU A 102 -10.51 9.53 -35.26
CA LEU A 102 -10.34 11.00 -35.32
C LEU A 102 -10.31 11.51 -36.77
N GLY A 103 -9.76 10.74 -37.70
CA GLY A 103 -9.85 11.01 -39.13
C GLY A 103 -11.30 11.02 -39.64
N GLY A 104 -12.14 10.12 -39.14
CA GLY A 104 -13.58 10.06 -39.44
C GLY A 104 -14.39 11.22 -38.84
N ILE A 105 -14.07 11.64 -37.62
CA ILE A 105 -14.70 12.79 -36.97
C ILE A 105 -14.31 14.10 -37.68
N ASN A 106 -13.05 14.25 -38.09
CA ASN A 106 -12.61 15.44 -38.82
C ASN A 106 -13.35 15.60 -40.16
N ALA A 107 -13.66 14.49 -40.85
CA ALA A 107 -14.50 14.51 -42.05
C ALA A 107 -15.96 14.92 -41.76
N GLN A 108 -16.51 14.50 -40.63
CA GLN A 108 -17.87 14.89 -40.19
C GLN A 108 -17.94 16.37 -39.76
N VAL A 109 -16.90 16.87 -39.08
CA VAL A 109 -16.80 18.29 -38.68
C VAL A 109 -16.70 19.19 -39.92
N GLN A 110 -15.93 18.83 -40.94
CA GLN A 110 -15.90 19.61 -42.19
C GLN A 110 -17.25 19.63 -42.94
N SER A 111 -18.07 18.58 -42.79
CA SER A 111 -19.44 18.55 -43.30
C SER A 111 -20.42 19.44 -42.51
N LEU A 112 -20.15 19.69 -41.23
CA LEU A 112 -21.00 20.50 -40.34
C LEU A 112 -20.63 21.99 -40.34
N LEU A 113 -19.41 22.33 -40.78
CA LEU A 113 -18.93 23.71 -40.92
C LEU A 113 -19.37 24.37 -42.24
N ALA A 114 -20.20 23.70 -43.06
CA ALA A 114 -20.90 24.33 -44.18
C ALA A 114 -21.91 25.38 -43.65
N PRO A 115 -21.97 26.59 -44.25
CA PRO A 115 -22.51 27.76 -43.56
C PRO A 115 -24.04 27.76 -43.43
N ALA A 116 -24.54 28.06 -42.22
CA ALA A 116 -25.90 28.51 -41.94
C ALA A 116 -25.90 29.74 -41.00
N VAL A 117 -26.86 30.64 -41.23
CA VAL A 117 -26.95 32.05 -40.77
C VAL A 117 -27.55 32.15 -39.33
N PRO A 118 -27.18 33.14 -38.49
CA PRO A 118 -27.35 33.07 -37.02
C PRO A 118 -28.57 33.82 -36.46
N ASN A 119 -28.98 33.51 -35.23
CA ASN A 119 -29.69 34.46 -34.35
C ASN A 119 -29.42 34.23 -32.84
N ALA A 120 -29.45 35.32 -32.06
CA ALA A 120 -28.99 35.46 -30.68
C ALA A 120 -30.10 35.40 -29.60
N ALA A 121 -29.73 35.11 -28.33
CA ALA A 121 -30.02 35.95 -27.13
C ALA A 121 -29.83 35.26 -25.75
N ALA A 122 -29.14 35.99 -24.85
CA ALA A 122 -29.30 36.20 -23.39
C ALA A 122 -29.40 35.04 -22.37
N GLY A 123 -28.55 35.12 -21.32
CA GLY A 123 -28.58 34.26 -20.12
C GLY A 123 -29.28 34.89 -18.90
N PRO A 124 -29.40 34.16 -17.76
CA PRO A 124 -29.98 34.70 -16.53
C PRO A 124 -29.03 34.77 -15.32
N THR A 125 -29.38 35.71 -14.45
CA THR A 125 -28.79 36.17 -13.18
C THR A 125 -29.02 35.25 -11.98
N VAL A 126 -28.06 35.31 -11.05
CA VAL A 126 -28.01 34.65 -9.73
C VAL A 126 -28.93 35.31 -8.69
N MET A 127 -29.59 34.49 -7.86
CA MET A 127 -30.20 34.89 -6.58
C MET A 127 -29.41 34.27 -5.42
N ALA A 128 -29.03 35.10 -4.45
CA ALA A 128 -28.38 34.67 -3.21
C ALA A 128 -29.40 34.07 -2.22
N ALA A 129 -29.11 32.87 -1.72
CA ALA A 129 -29.88 32.21 -0.66
C ALA A 129 -29.24 32.43 0.71
N ALA A 130 -30.06 32.47 1.76
CA ALA A 130 -29.66 32.67 3.15
C ALA A 130 -28.72 31.57 3.66
N ALA A 131 -27.79 31.94 4.55
CA ALA A 131 -26.81 31.03 5.15
C ALA A 131 -27.51 29.91 5.95
N PRO A 132 -27.21 28.63 5.70
CA PRO A 132 -27.68 27.54 6.55
C PRO A 132 -27.00 27.58 7.93
N ALA A 133 -27.60 26.89 8.91
CA ALA A 133 -26.93 26.52 10.15
C ALA A 133 -25.60 25.78 9.85
N ALA A 134 -24.60 25.90 10.73
CA ALA A 134 -23.28 25.32 10.53
C ALA A 134 -23.38 23.85 10.07
N SER A 135 -23.00 23.62 8.82
CA SER A 135 -22.93 22.29 8.20
C SER A 135 -21.49 21.84 8.34
N THR A 136 -21.26 20.64 8.90
CA THR A 136 -19.92 20.05 8.86
C THR A 136 -19.44 20.01 7.41
N VAL A 137 -18.22 20.48 7.15
CA VAL A 137 -17.60 20.45 5.83
C VAL A 137 -16.61 19.29 5.79
N ALA A 138 -16.74 18.46 4.75
CA ALA A 138 -15.83 17.35 4.51
C ALA A 138 -14.79 17.76 3.46
N LEU A 139 -13.55 17.99 3.90
CA LEU A 139 -12.43 18.35 3.05
C LEU A 139 -11.75 17.08 2.55
N VAL A 140 -12.01 16.70 1.29
CA VAL A 140 -11.56 15.44 0.69
C VAL A 140 -10.33 15.67 -0.17
N MET A 141 -9.24 14.98 0.12
CA MET A 141 -8.00 15.02 -0.65
C MET A 141 -7.76 13.72 -1.42
N GLY A 142 -7.12 13.84 -2.59
CA GLY A 142 -6.71 12.71 -3.44
C GLY A 142 -5.40 12.08 -2.99
N GLY A 143 -5.06 10.94 -3.58
CA GLY A 143 -3.73 10.33 -3.45
C GLY A 143 -2.71 10.99 -4.38
N THR A 144 -1.53 10.38 -4.51
CA THR A 144 -0.57 10.81 -5.55
C THR A 144 -1.21 10.72 -6.94
N PHE A 145 -0.89 11.68 -7.82
CA PHE A 145 -1.49 11.86 -9.14
C PHE A 145 -2.95 12.36 -9.17
N ASP A 146 -3.56 12.66 -8.02
CA ASP A 146 -4.92 13.24 -7.93
C ASP A 146 -4.89 14.65 -7.28
N PRO A 147 -4.41 15.68 -8.02
CA PRO A 147 -4.23 17.03 -7.49
C PRO A 147 -5.54 17.81 -7.37
N GLU A 148 -6.57 17.37 -8.08
CA GLU A 148 -7.89 17.98 -8.08
C GLU A 148 -8.94 16.84 -8.01
N PRO A 149 -9.35 16.45 -6.79
CA PRO A 149 -10.26 15.33 -6.59
C PRO A 149 -11.56 15.54 -7.36
N PHE A 150 -11.80 14.70 -8.37
CA PHE A 150 -12.97 14.85 -9.23
C PHE A 150 -14.28 14.56 -8.48
N PRO A 151 -15.44 15.12 -8.92
CA PRO A 151 -16.67 15.07 -8.14
C PRO A 151 -17.18 13.67 -7.78
N LEU A 152 -16.96 12.67 -8.64
CA LEU A 152 -17.38 11.29 -8.34
C LEU A 152 -16.52 10.66 -7.23
N TYR A 153 -15.20 10.87 -7.22
CA TYR A 153 -14.34 10.44 -6.11
C TYR A 153 -14.78 11.08 -4.79
N VAL A 154 -14.98 12.42 -4.78
CA VAL A 154 -15.44 13.15 -3.59
C VAL A 154 -16.78 12.60 -3.08
N SER A 155 -17.71 12.26 -3.99
CA SER A 155 -19.00 11.68 -3.61
C SER A 155 -18.87 10.26 -3.04
N LEU A 156 -18.03 9.41 -3.65
CA LEU A 156 -17.77 8.05 -3.17
C LEU A 156 -17.17 8.06 -1.77
N ILE A 157 -16.12 8.85 -1.55
CA ILE A 157 -15.49 9.03 -0.25
C ILE A 157 -16.47 9.56 0.79
N ASN A 158 -17.23 10.60 0.45
CA ASN A 158 -18.21 11.16 1.36
C ASN A 158 -19.22 10.09 1.81
N ASN A 159 -19.77 9.34 0.87
CA ASN A 159 -20.78 8.33 1.16
C ASN A 159 -20.22 7.17 2.00
N ALA A 160 -19.02 6.70 1.70
CA ALA A 160 -18.43 5.54 2.35
C ALA A 160 -17.78 5.87 3.70
N TYR A 161 -17.02 6.96 3.80
CA TYR A 161 -16.15 7.24 4.94
C TYR A 161 -16.63 8.38 5.85
N ILE A 162 -17.45 9.29 5.33
CA ILE A 162 -17.82 10.50 6.07
C ILE A 162 -19.26 10.41 6.60
N GLN A 163 -20.25 10.17 5.74
CA GLN A 163 -21.66 10.14 6.13
C GLN A 163 -21.99 9.16 7.27
N PRO A 164 -21.34 7.98 7.42
CA PRO A 164 -21.62 7.09 8.54
C PRO A 164 -21.31 7.69 9.92
N PHE A 165 -20.39 8.65 10.00
CA PHE A 165 -19.94 9.27 11.25
C PHE A 165 -20.33 10.75 11.37
N PHE A 166 -20.48 11.43 10.23
CA PHE A 166 -20.82 12.86 10.12
C PHE A 166 -22.02 13.03 9.17
N PRO A 167 -23.21 12.54 9.56
CA PRO A 167 -24.38 12.58 8.69
C PRO A 167 -24.75 14.02 8.32
N GLY A 168 -24.93 14.27 7.03
CA GLY A 168 -25.25 15.60 6.51
C GLY A 168 -24.03 16.49 6.25
N ALA A 169 -22.80 15.99 6.43
CA ALA A 169 -21.60 16.72 6.03
C ALA A 169 -21.62 17.06 4.53
N ASN A 170 -21.17 18.26 4.18
CA ASN A 170 -21.09 18.74 2.81
C ASN A 170 -19.66 18.55 2.27
N PRO A 171 -19.44 17.70 1.24
CA PRO A 171 -18.10 17.39 0.79
C PRO A 171 -17.57 18.37 -0.26
N THR A 172 -16.29 18.70 -0.13
CA THR A 172 -15.54 19.57 -1.03
C THR A 172 -14.15 18.96 -1.27
N GLY A 173 -13.74 18.86 -2.53
CA GLY A 173 -12.38 18.46 -2.88
C GLY A 173 -11.38 19.57 -2.52
N VAL A 174 -10.25 19.20 -1.92
CA VAL A 174 -9.14 20.12 -1.65
C VAL A 174 -8.02 19.85 -2.65
N SER A 175 -7.73 20.85 -3.48
CA SER A 175 -6.62 20.80 -4.41
C SER A 175 -5.28 20.94 -3.68
N TYR A 176 -4.31 20.15 -4.10
CA TYR A 176 -2.92 20.22 -3.66
C TYR A 176 -2.01 19.62 -4.76
N PRO A 177 -0.68 19.71 -4.68
CA PRO A 177 0.14 19.27 -5.80
C PRO A 177 0.06 17.79 -6.15
N ALA A 178 -0.12 16.89 -5.17
CA ALA A 178 -0.21 15.44 -5.37
C ALA A 178 0.93 14.82 -6.20
N GLN A 179 2.14 15.37 -6.11
CA GLN A 179 3.28 14.99 -6.94
C GLN A 179 4.26 14.08 -6.21
N LEU A 180 5.02 13.31 -6.99
CA LEU A 180 6.07 12.40 -6.54
C LEU A 180 7.11 12.31 -7.66
N TRP A 181 8.00 13.29 -7.75
CA TRP A 181 9.10 13.22 -8.70
C TRP A 181 10.01 12.01 -8.41
N PRO A 182 10.49 11.28 -9.44
CA PRO A 182 10.31 11.50 -10.88
C PRO A 182 9.11 10.77 -11.50
N LEU A 183 8.21 10.19 -10.70
CA LEU A 183 7.05 9.45 -11.20
C LEU A 183 5.97 10.37 -11.76
N SER A 184 5.86 11.59 -11.22
CA SER A 184 4.87 12.60 -11.61
C SER A 184 5.33 13.57 -12.69
N ILE A 185 6.33 13.22 -13.51
CA ILE A 185 6.92 14.11 -14.55
C ILE A 185 5.91 14.67 -15.56
N PHE A 186 4.75 14.02 -15.75
CA PHE A 186 3.68 14.51 -16.63
C PHE A 186 2.71 15.49 -15.93
N GLN A 187 2.76 15.57 -14.60
CA GLN A 187 1.94 16.45 -13.75
C GLN A 187 2.76 17.67 -13.28
N GLY A 188 4.03 17.47 -12.95
CA GLY A 188 4.95 18.49 -12.50
C GLY A 188 6.28 17.90 -12.02
N ASN A 189 7.09 18.71 -11.35
CA ASN A 189 8.46 18.35 -10.95
C ASN A 189 8.71 18.48 -9.45
N LEU A 190 7.65 18.55 -8.63
CA LEU A 190 7.80 18.58 -7.17
C LEU A 190 8.18 17.19 -6.64
N THR A 191 9.11 17.18 -5.70
CA THR A 191 9.47 16.00 -4.92
C THR A 191 8.31 15.62 -3.98
N LEU A 192 8.41 14.47 -3.32
CA LEU A 192 7.42 14.09 -2.31
C LEU A 192 7.39 15.13 -1.17
N ASN A 193 8.56 15.52 -0.66
CA ASN A 193 8.67 16.47 0.44
C ASN A 193 8.09 17.84 0.05
N GLU A 194 8.39 18.34 -1.15
CA GLU A 194 7.83 19.61 -1.65
C GLU A 194 6.30 19.53 -1.84
N SER A 195 5.80 18.43 -2.43
CA SER A 195 4.37 18.17 -2.62
C SER A 195 3.63 18.13 -1.28
N VAL A 196 4.17 17.40 -0.30
CA VAL A 196 3.59 17.28 1.04
C VAL A 196 3.62 18.62 1.77
N ALA A 197 4.73 19.37 1.72
CA ALA A 197 4.84 20.66 2.38
C ALA A 197 3.84 21.69 1.83
N GLN A 198 3.65 21.74 0.52
CA GLN A 198 2.62 22.58 -0.08
C GLN A 198 1.22 22.07 0.28
N GLY A 199 0.99 20.75 0.24
CA GLY A 199 -0.28 20.15 0.66
C GLY A 199 -0.66 20.47 2.11
N MET A 200 0.31 20.55 3.02
CA MET A 200 0.06 20.98 4.41
C MET A 200 -0.42 22.42 4.47
N THR A 201 0.15 23.30 3.65
CA THR A 201 -0.29 24.70 3.53
C THR A 201 -1.72 24.77 3.00
N ASP A 202 -2.00 24.05 1.92
CA ASP A 202 -3.31 24.04 1.26
C ASP A 202 -4.41 23.49 2.20
N LEU A 203 -4.14 22.37 2.86
CA LEU A 203 -5.07 21.78 3.83
C LEU A 203 -5.27 22.70 5.04
N THR A 204 -4.21 23.27 5.61
CA THR A 204 -4.30 24.19 6.75
C THR A 204 -5.12 25.43 6.41
N ASN A 205 -4.94 25.99 5.22
CA ASN A 205 -5.73 27.13 4.74
C ASN A 205 -7.21 26.77 4.58
N ALA A 206 -7.52 25.59 4.02
CA ALA A 206 -8.89 25.11 3.87
C ALA A 206 -9.56 24.89 5.24
N ILE A 207 -8.88 24.24 6.19
CA ILE A 207 -9.36 24.05 7.57
C ILE A 207 -9.66 25.40 8.22
N ASN A 208 -8.71 26.34 8.19
CA ASN A 208 -8.86 27.64 8.84
C ASN A 208 -9.99 28.48 8.22
N SER A 209 -10.17 28.39 6.90
CA SER A 209 -11.27 29.08 6.20
C SER A 209 -12.64 28.60 6.67
N GLU A 210 -12.84 27.29 6.76
CA GLU A 210 -14.11 26.70 7.17
C GLU A 210 -14.40 26.94 8.65
N ILE A 211 -13.40 26.72 9.53
CA ILE A 211 -13.54 26.97 10.97
C ILE A 211 -13.78 28.47 11.24
N GLY A 212 -13.09 29.36 10.52
CA GLY A 212 -13.30 30.81 10.59
C GLY A 212 -14.69 31.24 10.13
N SER A 213 -15.33 30.44 9.28
CA SER A 213 -16.72 30.62 8.83
C SER A 213 -17.75 29.96 9.77
N GLY A 214 -17.29 29.32 10.85
CA GLY A 214 -18.14 28.66 11.84
C GLY A 214 -18.51 27.22 11.50
N ASN A 215 -17.90 26.61 10.48
CA ASN A 215 -18.17 25.23 10.08
C ASN A 215 -17.20 24.27 10.78
N PRO A 216 -17.68 23.22 11.47
CA PRO A 216 -16.83 22.09 11.84
C PRO A 216 -16.27 21.40 10.59
N VAL A 217 -15.07 20.85 10.69
CA VAL A 217 -14.35 20.24 9.57
C VAL A 217 -14.06 18.77 9.85
N VAL A 218 -14.28 17.92 8.85
CA VAL A 218 -13.69 16.59 8.77
C VAL A 218 -12.79 16.52 7.54
N ASN A 219 -11.51 16.21 7.73
CA ASN A 219 -10.59 16.00 6.61
C ASN A 219 -10.49 14.50 6.28
N PHE A 220 -10.65 14.17 5.00
CA PHE A 220 -10.30 12.86 4.47
C PHE A 220 -8.97 12.93 3.73
N GLY A 221 -8.00 12.11 4.15
CA GLY A 221 -6.71 11.94 3.49
C GLY A 221 -6.53 10.49 3.01
N PHE A 222 -6.00 10.34 1.79
CA PHE A 222 -5.72 9.05 1.17
C PHE A 222 -4.27 9.00 0.67
N SER A 223 -3.54 7.91 0.95
CA SER A 223 -2.17 7.71 0.48
C SER A 223 -1.26 8.91 0.85
N GLN A 224 -0.68 9.60 -0.13
CA GLN A 224 0.11 10.82 0.11
C GLN A 224 -0.63 11.91 0.88
N SER A 225 -1.92 12.15 0.65
CA SER A 225 -2.64 13.17 1.43
C SER A 225 -2.94 12.72 2.85
N ALA A 226 -2.95 11.41 3.16
CA ALA A 226 -2.97 10.95 4.55
C ALA A 226 -1.67 11.30 5.30
N VAL A 227 -0.54 11.35 4.59
CA VAL A 227 0.73 11.87 5.11
C VAL A 227 0.63 13.37 5.36
N VAL A 228 0.04 14.12 4.42
CA VAL A 228 -0.26 15.56 4.60
C VAL A 228 -1.09 15.79 5.87
N SER A 229 -2.20 15.05 6.03
CA SER A 229 -3.05 15.12 7.22
C SER A 229 -2.30 14.77 8.50
N THR A 230 -1.44 13.74 8.45
CA THR A 230 -0.59 13.34 9.59
C THR A 230 0.35 14.46 10.03
N ASN A 231 0.99 15.14 9.06
CA ASN A 231 1.88 16.25 9.36
C ASN A 231 1.11 17.48 9.87
N VAL A 232 -0.07 17.78 9.31
CA VAL A 232 -0.95 18.84 9.85
C VAL A 232 -1.40 18.53 11.28
N ILE A 233 -1.79 17.29 11.60
CA ILE A 233 -2.12 16.89 12.99
C ILE A 233 -0.92 17.17 13.91
N THR A 234 0.28 16.79 13.48
CA THR A 234 1.52 16.97 14.25
C THR A 234 1.83 18.45 14.49
N GLU A 235 1.71 19.30 13.47
CA GLU A 235 1.91 20.75 13.60
C GLU A 235 0.87 21.38 14.54
N LEU A 236 -0.40 21.02 14.39
CA LEU A 236 -1.46 21.49 15.28
C LEU A 236 -1.23 21.04 16.73
N MET A 237 -0.68 19.85 16.95
CA MET A 237 -0.32 19.36 18.28
C MET A 237 0.85 20.14 18.91
N ALA A 238 1.77 20.65 18.10
CA ALA A 238 2.88 21.48 18.55
C ALA A 238 2.46 22.92 18.92
N LEU A 239 1.31 23.39 18.43
CA LEU A 239 0.76 24.70 18.78
C LEU A 239 0.19 24.72 20.21
N PRO A 240 0.27 25.86 20.93
CA PRO A 240 -0.42 26.04 22.21
C PRO A 240 -1.94 25.79 22.09
N PRO A 241 -2.61 25.20 23.11
CA PRO A 241 -4.03 24.86 23.04
C PRO A 241 -4.98 26.02 22.69
N GLY A 242 -4.63 27.26 23.00
CA GLY A 242 -5.45 28.44 22.68
C GLY A 242 -5.25 29.03 21.28
N ILE A 243 -4.34 28.47 20.48
CA ILE A 243 -4.03 28.94 19.11
C ILE A 243 -4.50 27.94 18.05
N ARG A 244 -4.50 26.65 18.37
CA ARG A 244 -4.98 25.60 17.46
C ARG A 244 -6.51 25.49 17.45
N PRO A 245 -7.11 24.92 16.40
CA PRO A 245 -8.54 24.62 16.36
C PRO A 245 -9.03 23.85 17.60
N ASP A 246 -10.25 24.16 18.06
CA ASP A 246 -10.84 23.38 19.15
C ASP A 246 -11.04 21.93 18.68
N PRO A 247 -10.73 20.91 19.50
CA PRO A 247 -10.91 19.50 19.13
C PRO A 247 -12.34 19.13 18.71
N SER A 248 -13.37 19.89 19.13
CA SER A 248 -14.76 19.71 18.70
C SER A 248 -15.04 20.19 17.27
N GLN A 249 -14.15 20.99 16.69
CA GLN A 249 -14.32 21.60 15.37
C GLN A 249 -13.56 20.86 14.26
N LEU A 250 -12.72 19.88 14.58
CA LEU A 250 -11.84 19.24 13.60
C LEU A 250 -11.71 17.73 13.86
N SER A 251 -11.86 16.94 12.81
CA SER A 251 -11.68 15.48 12.82
C SER A 251 -10.97 15.01 11.55
N PHE A 252 -10.38 13.82 11.59
CA PHE A 252 -9.62 13.24 10.48
C PHE A 252 -10.07 11.81 10.17
N VAL A 253 -10.14 11.48 8.89
CA VAL A 253 -10.31 10.11 8.39
C VAL A 253 -9.21 9.84 7.39
N LEU A 254 -8.37 8.84 7.66
CA LEU A 254 -7.19 8.52 6.87
C LEU A 254 -7.35 7.12 6.28
N ALA A 255 -7.03 6.96 5.00
CA ALA A 255 -7.08 5.69 4.29
C ALA A 255 -5.75 5.42 3.58
N GLY A 256 -5.30 4.17 3.54
CA GLY A 256 -4.04 3.82 2.84
C GLY A 256 -2.84 4.59 3.39
N ASN A 257 -2.84 4.91 4.68
CA ASN A 257 -1.91 5.86 5.27
C ASN A 257 -0.50 5.25 5.47
N PRO A 258 0.55 5.75 4.79
CA PRO A 258 1.93 5.30 4.98
C PRO A 258 2.49 5.54 6.37
N ALA A 259 1.90 6.49 7.12
CA ALA A 259 2.27 6.83 8.49
C ALA A 259 1.43 6.08 9.55
N THR A 260 0.71 5.02 9.18
CA THR A 260 -0.02 4.18 10.15
C THR A 260 0.96 3.58 11.17
N PRO A 261 0.78 3.72 12.50
CA PRO A 261 1.77 3.34 13.51
C PRO A 261 2.26 1.88 13.43
N ASN A 262 1.35 0.93 13.23
CA ASN A 262 1.70 -0.45 12.92
C ASN A 262 1.15 -0.81 11.54
N GLY A 263 2.04 -1.07 10.59
CA GLY A 263 1.69 -1.40 9.20
C GLY A 263 2.16 -0.35 8.20
N GLY A 264 2.22 0.93 8.57
CA GLY A 264 2.58 1.98 7.63
C GLY A 264 4.02 1.85 7.12
N PHE A 265 4.23 1.92 5.80
CA PHE A 265 5.55 1.78 5.18
C PHE A 265 6.59 2.75 5.76
N PHE A 266 6.19 4.00 6.06
CA PHE A 266 7.10 4.98 6.67
C PHE A 266 7.47 4.62 8.10
N THR A 267 6.52 4.02 8.85
CA THR A 267 6.75 3.59 10.23
C THR A 267 7.54 2.29 10.34
N ARG A 268 7.54 1.46 9.29
CA ARG A 268 8.38 0.26 9.20
C ARG A 268 9.87 0.62 9.10
N PHE A 269 10.20 1.72 8.44
CA PHE A 269 11.58 2.18 8.25
C PHE A 269 11.77 3.61 8.77
N PRO A 270 11.63 3.84 10.09
CA PRO A 270 11.57 5.18 10.64
C PRO A 270 12.90 5.92 10.47
N GLY A 271 12.82 7.23 10.19
CA GLY A 271 13.99 8.10 10.06
C GLY A 271 14.76 7.95 8.76
N ILE A 272 14.28 7.19 7.76
CA ILE A 272 14.88 7.22 6.42
C ILE A 272 14.60 8.55 5.74
N THR A 273 15.66 9.16 5.21
CA THR A 273 15.60 10.14 4.12
C THR A 273 16.29 9.56 2.90
N ILE A 274 15.71 9.77 1.72
CA ILE A 274 16.29 9.43 0.41
C ILE A 274 16.63 10.76 -0.28
N PRO A 275 17.84 11.31 -0.10
CA PRO A 275 18.12 12.71 -0.43
C PRO A 275 18.03 12.99 -1.92
N TRP A 276 18.44 12.04 -2.77
CA TRP A 276 18.41 12.22 -4.22
C TRP A 276 16.99 12.23 -4.80
N LEU A 277 16.02 11.63 -4.11
CA LEU A 277 14.59 11.73 -4.44
C LEU A 277 13.85 12.78 -3.60
N ASP A 278 14.50 13.35 -2.59
CA ASP A 278 13.91 14.23 -1.57
C ASP A 278 12.61 13.65 -0.99
N ILE A 279 12.78 12.47 -0.42
CA ILE A 279 11.73 11.71 0.27
C ILE A 279 12.17 11.54 1.72
N THR A 280 11.35 12.00 2.65
CA THR A 280 11.54 11.75 4.09
C THR A 280 10.37 10.94 4.61
N PHE A 281 10.67 9.85 5.31
CA PHE A 281 9.63 8.98 5.87
C PHE A 281 9.01 9.70 7.08
N THR A 282 7.72 10.00 6.96
CA THR A 282 6.96 10.72 7.98
C THR A 282 6.78 9.86 9.23
N GLU A 283 6.90 10.48 10.40
CA GLU A 283 6.64 9.83 11.68
C GLU A 283 5.19 9.36 11.80
N ALA A 284 4.94 8.40 12.69
CA ALA A 284 3.63 7.78 12.82
C ALA A 284 2.53 8.80 13.15
N THR A 285 1.34 8.61 12.57
CA THR A 285 0.15 9.40 12.92
C THR A 285 -0.09 9.35 14.43
N PRO A 286 -0.11 10.50 15.14
CA PRO A 286 -0.13 10.50 16.59
C PRO A 286 -1.35 9.76 17.17
N PRO A 287 -1.17 8.67 17.96
CA PRO A 287 -2.28 7.97 18.58
C PRO A 287 -2.97 8.83 19.65
N ASN A 288 -2.24 9.76 20.25
CA ASN A 288 -2.73 10.70 21.25
C ASN A 288 -3.15 12.06 20.65
N SER A 289 -3.50 12.10 19.37
CA SER A 289 -4.09 13.30 18.76
C SER A 289 -5.30 13.78 19.59
N PRO A 290 -5.42 15.09 19.88
CA PRO A 290 -6.62 15.61 20.51
C PRO A 290 -7.83 15.56 19.55
N TYR A 291 -7.59 15.57 18.24
CA TYR A 291 -8.63 15.52 17.22
C TYR A 291 -9.06 14.07 16.97
N PRO A 292 -10.37 13.76 16.97
CA PRO A 292 -10.87 12.45 16.59
C PRO A 292 -10.30 12.03 15.23
N THR A 293 -9.63 10.89 15.18
CA THR A 293 -8.95 10.39 13.99
C THR A 293 -9.36 8.94 13.75
N THR A 294 -9.72 8.58 12.52
CA THR A 294 -9.97 7.19 12.14
C THR A 294 -9.02 6.79 11.02
N ILE A 295 -8.32 5.67 11.17
CA ILE A 295 -7.39 5.17 10.16
C ILE A 295 -7.90 3.83 9.63
N TYR A 296 -8.05 3.75 8.31
CA TYR A 296 -8.38 2.53 7.57
C TYR A 296 -7.16 2.03 6.80
N ALA A 297 -6.79 0.78 7.04
CA ALA A 297 -5.81 0.03 6.27
C ALA A 297 -6.52 -1.10 5.49
N THR A 298 -5.87 -1.64 4.48
CA THR A 298 -6.29 -2.86 3.78
C THR A 298 -5.21 -3.91 4.01
N GLN A 299 -5.61 -5.13 4.34
CA GLN A 299 -4.64 -6.20 4.61
C GLN A 299 -3.74 -6.42 3.38
N TYR A 300 -2.43 -6.46 3.62
CA TYR A 300 -1.36 -6.53 2.61
C TYR A 300 -1.18 -5.28 1.75
N ASP A 301 -1.81 -4.16 2.07
CA ASP A 301 -1.60 -2.90 1.37
C ASP A 301 -0.14 -2.45 1.53
N PRO A 302 0.61 -2.25 0.43
CA PRO A 302 2.02 -1.86 0.48
C PRO A 302 2.28 -0.56 1.25
N ALA A 303 1.30 0.33 1.32
CA ALA A 303 1.44 1.61 2.00
C ALA A 303 1.05 1.52 3.48
N SER A 304 -0.09 0.90 3.80
CA SER A 304 -0.70 0.97 5.15
C SER A 304 -0.60 -0.31 5.98
N ASP A 305 -0.28 -1.44 5.35
CA ASP A 305 -0.06 -2.74 5.99
C ASP A 305 1.12 -3.43 5.32
N PHE A 306 2.30 -2.82 5.37
CA PHE A 306 3.55 -3.37 4.87
C PHE A 306 4.07 -4.48 5.82
N PRO A 307 4.66 -5.58 5.29
CA PRO A 307 5.22 -6.65 6.09
C PRO A 307 6.10 -6.17 7.25
N ARG A 308 5.90 -6.78 8.44
CA ARG A 308 6.79 -6.56 9.59
C ARG A 308 8.15 -7.21 9.36
N TYR A 309 8.19 -8.31 8.61
CA TYR A 309 9.39 -9.11 8.39
C TYR A 309 9.78 -9.15 6.90
N PRO A 310 10.51 -8.13 6.39
CA PRO A 310 10.85 -7.97 4.96
C PRO A 310 11.90 -8.96 4.43
N LEU A 311 12.20 -10.04 5.17
CA LEU A 311 12.91 -11.20 4.63
C LEU A 311 11.95 -12.34 4.26
N ASN A 312 10.66 -12.21 4.59
CA ASN A 312 9.64 -13.09 4.08
C ASN A 312 9.24 -12.66 2.66
N PHE A 313 9.98 -13.20 1.69
CA PHE A 313 9.79 -12.89 0.27
C PHE A 313 8.34 -13.09 -0.22
N LEU A 314 7.60 -14.05 0.32
CA LEU A 314 6.20 -14.27 -0.07
C LEU A 314 5.31 -13.14 0.43
N ALA A 315 5.54 -12.66 1.65
CA ALA A 315 4.85 -11.51 2.21
C ALA A 315 5.12 -10.23 1.42
N ASP A 316 6.39 -9.99 1.08
CA ASP A 316 6.82 -8.81 0.31
C ASP A 316 6.26 -8.83 -1.11
N LEU A 317 6.32 -9.99 -1.77
CA LEU A 317 5.76 -10.16 -3.11
C LEU A 317 4.24 -10.04 -3.10
N ASN A 318 3.57 -10.55 -2.06
CA ASN A 318 2.12 -10.39 -1.91
C ASN A 318 1.73 -8.93 -1.68
N ALA A 319 2.47 -8.18 -0.86
CA ALA A 319 2.26 -6.74 -0.67
C ALA A 319 2.44 -5.97 -1.97
N LEU A 320 3.51 -6.27 -2.72
CA LEU A 320 3.77 -5.71 -4.04
C LEU A 320 2.61 -5.96 -5.01
N MET A 321 2.11 -7.19 -5.07
CA MET A 321 0.97 -7.55 -5.92
C MET A 321 -0.34 -6.86 -5.48
N SER A 322 -0.40 -6.35 -4.24
CA SER A 322 -1.52 -5.60 -3.69
C SER A 322 -1.53 -4.12 -4.10
N THR A 323 -0.55 -3.62 -4.87
CA THR A 323 -0.52 -2.21 -5.33
C THR A 323 -1.83 -1.79 -6.00
N GLY A 324 -2.40 -2.63 -6.87
CA GLY A 324 -3.68 -2.33 -7.51
C GLY A 324 -4.88 -2.28 -6.55
N ARG A 325 -4.74 -2.88 -5.36
CA ARG A 325 -5.75 -2.84 -4.29
C ARG A 325 -5.62 -1.60 -3.41
N HIS A 326 -4.44 -0.97 -3.35
CA HIS A 326 -4.25 0.32 -2.71
C HIS A 326 -5.22 1.38 -3.28
N GLU A 327 -5.51 1.32 -4.58
CA GLU A 327 -6.42 2.26 -5.25
C GLU A 327 -7.91 1.97 -5.00
N LEU A 328 -8.26 0.90 -4.26
CA LEU A 328 -9.66 0.48 -4.10
C LEU A 328 -10.38 1.13 -2.91
N TYR A 329 -9.70 1.86 -2.01
CA TYR A 329 -10.36 2.52 -0.88
C TYR A 329 -11.64 3.29 -1.25
N PRO A 330 -11.73 4.02 -2.38
CA PRO A 330 -12.94 4.75 -2.75
C PRO A 330 -14.18 3.88 -2.96
N ILE A 331 -14.02 2.57 -3.19
CA ILE A 331 -15.12 1.64 -3.41
C ILE A 331 -15.32 0.64 -2.24
N LEU A 332 -14.51 0.73 -1.18
CA LEU A 332 -14.68 -0.08 0.02
C LEU A 332 -15.72 0.55 0.96
N ALA A 333 -16.55 -0.29 1.57
CA ALA A 333 -17.54 0.15 2.54
C ALA A 333 -17.00 0.01 3.96
N VAL A 334 -16.95 1.09 4.74
CA VAL A 334 -16.38 1.07 6.11
C VAL A 334 -17.03 0.05 7.06
N ASN A 335 -18.26 -0.38 6.79
CA ASN A 335 -18.95 -1.42 7.56
C ASN A 335 -18.30 -2.82 7.41
N ASP A 336 -17.52 -3.02 6.35
CA ASP A 336 -16.79 -4.27 6.10
C ASP A 336 -15.40 -4.28 6.78
N ALA A 337 -14.98 -3.13 7.34
CA ALA A 337 -13.72 -3.03 8.05
C ALA A 337 -13.82 -3.62 9.46
N VAL A 338 -12.81 -4.38 9.87
CA VAL A 338 -12.72 -4.91 11.24
C VAL A 338 -11.94 -3.94 12.13
N PRO A 339 -12.40 -3.69 13.36
CA PRO A 339 -11.65 -2.86 14.31
C PRO A 339 -10.37 -3.56 14.76
N LEU A 340 -9.25 -2.84 14.78
CA LEU A 340 -7.98 -3.35 15.29
C LEU A 340 -7.83 -3.04 16.79
N PRO A 341 -7.23 -3.95 17.57
CA PRO A 341 -7.03 -3.76 19.00
C PRO A 341 -5.98 -2.68 19.28
N THR A 342 -6.23 -1.90 20.33
CA THR A 342 -5.28 -0.93 20.88
C THR A 342 -4.70 -1.43 22.20
N SER A 343 -3.52 -0.92 22.56
CA SER A 343 -2.80 -1.29 23.78
C SER A 343 -3.65 -1.10 25.05
N PRO A 344 -3.47 -1.96 26.08
CA PRO A 344 -4.21 -1.85 27.32
C PRO A 344 -4.08 -0.47 27.97
N GLY A 345 -5.22 0.13 28.33
CA GLY A 345 -5.26 1.46 28.94
C GLY A 345 -5.15 2.63 27.96
N TYR A 346 -5.13 2.36 26.65
CA TYR A 346 -5.19 3.40 25.62
C TYR A 346 -6.44 4.27 25.76
N ASN A 347 -6.24 5.58 25.82
CA ASN A 347 -7.26 6.62 25.99
C ASN A 347 -7.14 7.73 24.93
N GLY A 348 -6.44 7.46 23.82
CA GLY A 348 -6.30 8.38 22.70
C GLY A 348 -7.55 8.43 21.82
N ASN A 349 -7.61 9.43 20.93
CA ASN A 349 -8.76 9.67 20.06
C ASN A 349 -8.58 9.09 18.65
N THR A 350 -7.55 8.28 18.43
CA THR A 350 -7.31 7.61 17.14
C THR A 350 -7.85 6.18 17.17
N GLN A 351 -8.71 5.85 16.21
CA GLN A 351 -9.30 4.53 16.00
C GLN A 351 -8.71 3.88 14.75
N TYR A 352 -8.61 2.55 14.74
CA TYR A 352 -7.90 1.79 13.70
C TYR A 352 -8.79 0.67 13.18
N TYR A 353 -8.86 0.55 11.85
CA TYR A 353 -9.68 -0.44 11.17
C TYR A 353 -8.90 -1.05 10.01
N MET A 354 -9.20 -2.31 9.70
CA MET A 354 -8.59 -3.02 8.57
C MET A 354 -9.66 -3.65 7.68
N PHE A 355 -9.56 -3.47 6.37
CA PHE A 355 -10.28 -4.27 5.40
C PHE A 355 -9.53 -5.59 5.18
N MET A 356 -10.14 -6.71 5.56
CA MET A 356 -9.50 -8.02 5.45
C MET A 356 -9.51 -8.52 4.00
N THR A 357 -8.39 -9.05 3.52
CA THR A 357 -8.21 -9.44 2.11
C THR A 357 -8.47 -10.93 1.94
N LYS A 358 -9.63 -11.30 1.35
CA LYS A 358 -10.01 -12.71 1.09
C LYS A 358 -9.09 -13.39 0.08
N ASP A 359 -8.77 -12.71 -1.02
CA ASP A 359 -7.97 -13.31 -2.08
C ASP A 359 -6.58 -12.74 -2.03
N LEU A 360 -5.59 -13.62 -1.86
CA LEU A 360 -4.18 -13.22 -1.84
C LEU A 360 -3.83 -12.52 -3.15
N PRO A 361 -3.37 -11.25 -3.11
CA PRO A 361 -2.96 -10.52 -4.30
C PRO A 361 -1.92 -11.26 -5.15
N LEU A 362 -1.03 -12.04 -4.51
CA LEU A 362 -0.04 -12.88 -5.18
C LEU A 362 -0.65 -13.89 -6.18
N LEU A 363 -1.91 -14.26 -5.99
CA LEU A 363 -2.61 -15.23 -6.83
C LEU A 363 -3.50 -14.58 -7.88
N ASP A 364 -3.63 -13.26 -7.92
CA ASP A 364 -4.45 -12.54 -8.91
C ASP A 364 -4.02 -12.88 -10.37
N PRO A 365 -2.72 -12.99 -10.72
CA PRO A 365 -2.31 -13.44 -12.06
C PRO A 365 -2.74 -14.87 -12.39
N LEU A 366 -2.77 -15.76 -11.40
CA LEU A 366 -3.23 -17.14 -11.58
C LEU A 366 -4.74 -17.15 -11.81
N ARG A 367 -5.51 -16.41 -11.01
CA ARG A 367 -6.97 -16.25 -11.16
C ARG A 367 -7.37 -15.68 -12.51
N ALA A 368 -6.55 -14.80 -13.07
CA ALA A 368 -6.78 -14.21 -14.38
C ALA A 368 -6.77 -15.24 -15.54
N ILE A 369 -6.26 -16.47 -15.32
CA ILE A 369 -6.29 -17.55 -16.32
C ILE A 369 -7.73 -18.10 -16.42
N PRO A 370 -8.42 -17.97 -17.57
CA PRO A 370 -9.80 -18.41 -17.69
C PRO A 370 -9.97 -19.91 -17.40
N ILE A 371 -11.09 -20.26 -16.76
CA ILE A 371 -11.55 -21.64 -16.48
C ILE A 371 -10.72 -22.37 -15.42
N VAL A 372 -9.39 -22.37 -15.53
CA VAL A 372 -8.50 -23.14 -14.64
C VAL A 372 -7.82 -22.30 -13.56
N GLY A 373 -7.80 -20.98 -13.70
CA GLY A 373 -7.13 -20.07 -12.78
C GLY A 373 -7.74 -20.08 -11.38
N GLU A 374 -9.03 -19.78 -11.27
CA GLU A 374 -9.73 -19.71 -9.98
C GLU A 374 -9.65 -21.03 -9.19
N PRO A 375 -9.94 -22.21 -9.78
CA PRO A 375 -9.82 -23.47 -9.05
C PRO A 375 -8.39 -23.78 -8.58
N LEU A 376 -7.36 -23.40 -9.35
CA LEU A 376 -5.97 -23.59 -8.96
C LEU A 376 -5.55 -22.61 -7.87
N ALA A 377 -6.00 -21.36 -7.95
CA ALA A 377 -5.76 -20.35 -6.93
C ALA A 377 -6.40 -20.77 -5.60
N GLU A 378 -7.65 -21.20 -5.61
CA GLU A 378 -8.35 -21.67 -4.40
C GLU A 378 -7.71 -22.94 -3.82
N LEU A 379 -7.11 -23.80 -4.66
CA LEU A 379 -6.39 -24.99 -4.19
C LEU A 379 -5.15 -24.64 -3.35
N ILE A 380 -4.39 -23.62 -3.75
CA ILE A 380 -3.09 -23.30 -3.12
C ILE A 380 -3.18 -22.13 -2.13
N GLN A 381 -4.20 -21.29 -2.25
CA GLN A 381 -4.36 -20.05 -1.47
C GLN A 381 -4.26 -20.27 0.04
N PRO A 382 -4.94 -21.26 0.65
CA PRO A 382 -4.91 -21.36 2.11
C PRO A 382 -3.50 -21.64 2.63
N ASN A 383 -2.75 -22.54 2.01
CA ASN A 383 -1.36 -22.80 2.40
C ASN A 383 -0.45 -21.60 2.13
N LEU A 384 -0.65 -20.94 0.99
CA LEU A 384 0.14 -19.76 0.65
C LEU A 384 -0.15 -18.60 1.61
N ARG A 385 -1.38 -18.48 2.11
CA ARG A 385 -1.77 -17.47 3.11
C ARG A 385 -0.97 -17.66 4.39
N VAL A 386 -0.88 -18.89 4.91
CA VAL A 386 -0.05 -19.19 6.09
C VAL A 386 1.39 -18.71 5.89
N LEU A 387 1.97 -18.96 4.72
CA LEU A 387 3.36 -18.57 4.43
C LEU A 387 3.53 -17.05 4.25
N VAL A 388 2.54 -16.37 3.69
CA VAL A 388 2.49 -14.90 3.57
C VAL A 388 2.35 -14.27 4.96
N ASP A 389 1.43 -14.76 5.78
CA ASP A 389 1.13 -14.22 7.11
C ASP A 389 2.29 -14.33 8.09
N LEU A 390 3.23 -15.27 7.87
CA LEU A 390 4.50 -15.31 8.60
C LEU A 390 5.29 -14.00 8.52
N GLY A 391 5.04 -13.16 7.51
CA GLY A 391 5.66 -11.85 7.32
C GLY A 391 4.94 -10.70 8.03
N TYR A 392 3.77 -10.94 8.63
CA TYR A 392 2.88 -9.93 9.19
C TYR A 392 2.76 -10.02 10.70
N SER A 393 2.09 -9.01 11.27
CA SER A 393 1.79 -8.94 12.71
C SER A 393 0.44 -9.59 12.98
N ASP A 394 0.34 -10.35 14.07
CA ASP A 394 -0.94 -10.78 14.63
C ASP A 394 -1.50 -9.70 15.56
N TRP A 395 -2.82 -9.57 15.59
CA TRP A 395 -3.53 -8.52 16.33
C TRP A 395 -4.40 -9.13 17.43
N GLY A 396 -4.22 -8.69 18.68
CA GLY A 396 -5.00 -9.25 19.77
C GLY A 396 -4.47 -8.95 21.17
N ASN A 397 -5.14 -9.51 22.17
CA ASN A 397 -4.70 -9.41 23.55
C ASN A 397 -3.44 -10.27 23.76
N GLY A 398 -2.32 -9.62 24.11
CA GLY A 398 -1.02 -10.30 24.17
C GLY A 398 -0.36 -10.49 22.81
N GLN A 399 -0.80 -9.74 21.80
CA GLN A 399 -0.22 -9.65 20.46
C GLN A 399 0.14 -8.18 20.14
N ASP A 400 0.31 -7.81 18.87
CA ASP A 400 0.55 -6.41 18.49
C ASP A 400 -0.72 -5.55 18.59
N TYR A 401 -0.51 -4.25 18.83
CA TYR A 401 -1.56 -3.23 18.90
C TYR A 401 -1.40 -2.16 17.81
N ALA A 402 -2.51 -1.69 17.25
CA ALA A 402 -2.51 -0.74 16.14
C ALA A 402 -1.95 0.64 16.47
N ASN A 403 -2.07 1.07 17.73
CA ASN A 403 -1.65 2.40 18.18
C ASN A 403 -0.17 2.47 18.60
N VAL A 404 0.57 1.37 18.55
CA VAL A 404 1.98 1.30 18.94
C VAL A 404 2.86 1.26 17.70
N VAL A 405 3.80 2.20 17.61
CA VAL A 405 4.72 2.28 16.47
C VAL A 405 5.54 1.00 16.37
N THR A 406 5.45 0.31 15.23
CA THR A 406 6.07 -1.01 15.04
C THR A 406 6.99 -1.00 13.82
N PRO A 407 8.29 -0.76 14.01
CA PRO A 407 9.27 -0.86 12.92
C PRO A 407 9.39 -2.28 12.37
N ALA A 408 9.93 -2.41 11.16
CA ALA A 408 10.27 -3.70 10.59
C ALA A 408 11.34 -4.42 11.44
N SER A 409 11.30 -5.75 11.44
CA SER A 409 12.28 -6.64 12.07
C SER A 409 12.80 -7.63 11.04
N LEU A 410 14.05 -8.06 11.14
CA LEU A 410 14.64 -8.94 10.12
C LEU A 410 13.93 -10.30 10.04
N PHE A 411 13.58 -10.88 11.19
CA PHE A 411 13.07 -12.25 11.25
C PHE A 411 11.83 -12.32 12.11
N SER A 412 10.86 -13.09 11.62
CA SER A 412 9.80 -13.63 12.44
C SER A 412 10.31 -14.86 13.20
N ILE A 413 9.54 -15.32 14.19
CA ILE A 413 9.80 -16.57 14.90
C ILE A 413 8.57 -17.46 14.70
N PRO A 414 8.53 -18.27 13.63
CA PRO A 414 7.39 -19.12 13.33
C PRO A 414 7.09 -20.10 14.48
N ASP A 415 5.82 -20.30 14.82
CA ASP A 415 5.39 -21.42 15.66
C ASP A 415 5.24 -22.67 14.78
N PRO A 416 6.16 -23.66 14.87
CA PRO A 416 6.15 -24.81 13.98
C PRO A 416 4.91 -25.71 14.17
N PHE A 417 4.27 -25.68 15.35
CA PHE A 417 3.07 -26.47 15.61
C PHE A 417 1.83 -25.81 15.00
N VAL A 418 1.70 -24.48 15.14
CA VAL A 418 0.62 -23.73 14.49
C VAL A 418 0.79 -23.79 12.99
N VAL A 419 1.95 -23.40 12.45
CA VAL A 419 2.23 -23.45 11.01
C VAL A 419 1.98 -24.83 10.42
N GLY A 420 2.46 -25.90 11.07
CA GLY A 420 2.24 -27.27 10.61
C GLY A 420 0.76 -27.66 10.58
N ARG A 421 -0.01 -27.25 11.60
CA ARG A 421 -1.46 -27.46 11.65
C ARG A 421 -2.19 -26.68 10.55
N GLU A 422 -1.90 -25.38 10.41
CA GLU A 422 -2.57 -24.51 9.44
C GLU A 422 -2.23 -24.90 7.99
N LEU A 423 -1.02 -25.41 7.70
CA LEU A 423 -0.70 -25.97 6.38
C LEU A 423 -1.44 -27.29 6.10
N ALA A 424 -1.63 -28.15 7.11
CA ALA A 424 -2.39 -29.37 6.93
C ALA A 424 -3.88 -29.06 6.68
N ASP A 425 -4.43 -28.14 7.46
CA ASP A 425 -5.81 -27.69 7.35
C ASP A 425 -6.06 -26.88 6.07
N GLY A 426 -5.14 -25.99 5.72
CA GLY A 426 -5.14 -25.24 4.47
C GLY A 426 -5.14 -26.14 3.25
N THR A 427 -4.45 -27.29 3.29
CA THR A 427 -4.49 -28.28 2.20
C THR A 427 -5.90 -28.86 2.03
N VAL A 428 -6.59 -29.19 3.12
CA VAL A 428 -7.97 -29.71 3.08
C VAL A 428 -8.93 -28.63 2.57
N LYS A 429 -8.81 -27.41 3.11
CA LYS A 429 -9.64 -26.26 2.73
C LYS A 429 -9.45 -25.87 1.27
N GLY A 430 -8.22 -25.92 0.77
CA GLY A 430 -7.92 -25.61 -0.63
C GLY A 430 -8.52 -26.64 -1.59
N ILE A 431 -8.40 -27.95 -1.27
CA ILE A 431 -9.08 -29.00 -2.05
C ILE A 431 -10.59 -28.77 -2.04
N GLN A 432 -11.16 -28.49 -0.87
CA GLN A 432 -12.59 -28.25 -0.70
C GLN A 432 -13.08 -27.05 -1.53
N ALA A 433 -12.39 -25.90 -1.43
CA ALA A 433 -12.72 -24.70 -2.20
C ALA A 433 -12.56 -24.92 -3.72
N SER A 434 -11.47 -25.55 -4.16
CA SER A 434 -11.26 -25.90 -5.56
C SER A 434 -12.36 -26.82 -6.12
N LEU A 435 -12.82 -27.79 -5.33
CA LEU A 435 -13.94 -28.67 -5.69
C LEU A 435 -15.28 -27.91 -5.78
N VAL A 436 -15.49 -26.89 -4.96
CA VAL A 436 -16.65 -25.99 -5.11
C VAL A 436 -16.57 -25.22 -6.42
N GLU A 437 -15.40 -24.65 -6.75
CA GLU A 437 -15.23 -23.86 -7.97
C GLU A 437 -15.43 -24.63 -9.26
N ILE A 438 -15.03 -25.91 -9.32
CA ILE A 438 -15.31 -26.77 -10.47
C ILE A 438 -16.72 -27.36 -10.48
N GLY A 439 -17.56 -27.02 -9.50
CA GLY A 439 -18.94 -27.50 -9.37
C GLY A 439 -19.09 -28.95 -8.87
N ALA A 440 -18.03 -29.53 -8.30
CA ALA A 440 -18.07 -30.87 -7.70
C ALA A 440 -18.66 -30.87 -6.28
N LEU A 441 -18.62 -29.73 -5.58
CA LEU A 441 -19.24 -29.51 -4.27
C LEU A 441 -20.19 -28.29 -4.32
N PRO A 442 -21.21 -28.22 -3.43
CA PRO A 442 -22.10 -27.07 -3.35
C PRO A 442 -21.40 -25.85 -2.74
N GLN A 443 -21.86 -24.63 -3.08
CA GLN A 443 -21.33 -23.36 -2.53
C GLN A 443 -21.34 -23.28 -1.00
N SER A 444 -22.28 -23.96 -0.33
CA SER A 444 -22.31 -24.06 1.13
C SER A 444 -21.14 -24.83 1.73
N ALA A 445 -20.34 -25.51 0.90
CA ALA A 445 -19.12 -26.20 1.30
C ALA A 445 -17.88 -25.31 1.21
N LEU A 446 -17.99 -24.01 0.89
CA LEU A 446 -16.82 -23.13 1.02
C LEU A 446 -16.36 -23.07 2.48
N PRO A 447 -15.05 -23.18 2.75
CA PRO A 447 -14.54 -22.96 4.10
C PRO A 447 -14.85 -21.54 4.58
N ASN A 448 -14.97 -21.34 5.88
CA ASN A 448 -15.38 -20.07 6.48
C ASN A 448 -14.45 -19.61 7.61
N GLU A 449 -13.22 -20.10 7.62
CA GLU A 449 -12.23 -19.86 8.66
C GLU A 449 -10.81 -19.83 8.07
N TYR A 450 -9.85 -19.40 8.88
CA TYR A 450 -8.44 -19.42 8.56
C TYR A 450 -7.95 -20.84 8.25
N PRO A 451 -7.03 -21.06 7.29
CA PRO A 451 -6.38 -20.08 6.42
C PRO A 451 -7.09 -19.85 5.07
N TYR A 452 -8.34 -20.30 4.90
CA TYR A 452 -9.10 -19.95 3.69
C TYR A 452 -9.54 -18.48 3.72
N LEU A 453 -10.19 -18.07 4.81
CA LEU A 453 -10.50 -16.67 5.08
C LEU A 453 -9.36 -15.99 5.87
N PRO A 454 -9.16 -14.67 5.71
CA PRO A 454 -8.22 -13.91 6.52
C PRO A 454 -8.62 -13.91 8.00
N ALA A 455 -7.62 -13.83 8.87
CA ALA A 455 -7.81 -13.61 10.31
C ALA A 455 -6.88 -12.49 10.78
N LEU A 456 -7.30 -11.80 11.83
CA LEU A 456 -6.47 -10.81 12.54
C LEU A 456 -5.42 -11.47 13.43
N ASP A 457 -5.75 -12.65 13.97
CA ASP A 457 -4.91 -13.41 14.88
C ASP A 457 -4.76 -14.82 14.30
N THR A 458 -3.58 -15.09 13.74
CA THR A 458 -3.26 -16.35 13.06
C THR A 458 -2.41 -17.28 13.93
N ASP A 459 -1.74 -16.72 14.95
CA ASP A 459 -0.76 -17.39 15.82
C ASP A 459 0.39 -18.10 15.06
N VAL A 460 0.63 -17.76 13.79
CA VAL A 460 1.67 -18.43 12.97
C VAL A 460 3.08 -18.05 13.43
N ASN A 461 3.21 -16.97 14.20
CA ASN A 461 4.44 -16.51 14.83
C ASN A 461 4.30 -16.51 16.36
N PHE A 462 5.37 -16.85 17.08
CA PHE A 462 5.45 -16.58 18.51
C PHE A 462 5.46 -15.08 18.78
N TYR A 463 4.59 -14.63 19.69
CA TYR A 463 4.65 -13.26 20.19
C TYR A 463 5.85 -13.08 21.14
N VAL A 464 6.81 -12.27 20.70
CA VAL A 464 7.98 -11.88 21.51
C VAL A 464 7.93 -10.41 21.94
N GLY A 465 6.74 -9.81 21.90
CA GLY A 465 6.53 -8.40 22.18
C GLY A 465 6.45 -7.53 20.92
N GLN A 466 6.07 -6.28 21.15
CA GLN A 466 5.95 -5.23 20.13
C GLN A 466 7.02 -4.14 20.37
N PRO A 467 8.30 -4.41 20.06
CA PRO A 467 9.38 -3.46 20.29
C PRO A 467 9.21 -2.24 19.36
N THR A 468 9.29 -1.05 19.94
CA THR A 468 9.32 0.23 19.20
C THR A 468 10.71 0.58 18.64
N ALA A 469 11.69 -0.29 18.92
CA ALA A 469 13.05 -0.23 18.39
C ALA A 469 13.53 -1.63 18.02
N THR A 470 13.91 -1.80 16.76
CA THR A 470 14.51 -3.00 16.15
C THR A 470 15.89 -2.66 15.58
N ASP A 471 16.68 -3.67 15.22
CA ASP A 471 17.97 -3.49 14.53
C ASP A 471 17.81 -2.66 13.25
N ILE A 472 16.74 -2.90 12.49
CA ILE A 472 16.40 -2.11 11.29
C ILE A 472 16.15 -0.66 11.69
N SER A 473 15.30 -0.39 12.68
CA SER A 473 14.98 0.99 13.09
C SER A 473 16.20 1.75 13.66
N LEU A 474 17.10 1.04 14.34
CA LEU A 474 18.33 1.62 14.87
C LEU A 474 19.27 1.99 13.72
N LEU A 475 19.39 1.11 12.72
CA LEU A 475 20.13 1.39 11.50
C LEU A 475 19.53 2.57 10.73
N THR A 476 18.23 2.56 10.47
CA THR A 476 17.57 3.62 9.67
C THR A 476 17.66 4.97 10.37
N ARG A 477 17.46 5.03 11.69
CA ARG A 477 17.63 6.27 12.47
C ARG A 477 19.09 6.73 12.58
N ALA A 478 20.06 5.83 12.53
CA ALA A 478 21.47 6.20 12.54
C ALA A 478 21.95 6.71 11.17
N VAL A 479 21.45 6.11 10.09
CA VAL A 479 21.85 6.43 8.71
C VAL A 479 21.10 7.64 8.17
N GLY A 480 19.82 7.79 8.48
CA GLY A 480 18.96 8.89 7.99
C GLY A 480 19.59 10.28 8.11
N PRO A 481 20.01 10.73 9.31
CA PRO A 481 20.64 12.03 9.48
C PRO A 481 21.96 12.21 8.71
N LEU A 482 22.66 11.12 8.39
CA LEU A 482 23.86 11.18 7.54
C LEU A 482 23.47 11.37 6.07
N LEU A 483 22.35 10.80 5.65
CA LEU A 483 21.81 10.99 4.30
C LEU A 483 21.31 12.43 4.11
N ASP A 484 20.72 13.07 5.12
CA ASP A 484 20.30 14.48 5.06
C ASP A 484 21.44 15.47 4.71
N LEU A 485 22.70 15.08 4.93
CA LEU A 485 23.87 15.88 4.57
C LEU A 485 24.18 15.84 3.05
N VAL A 486 23.59 14.90 2.31
CA VAL A 486 23.75 14.78 0.86
C VAL A 486 22.73 15.72 0.18
N PRO A 487 23.18 16.69 -0.63
CA PRO A 487 22.27 17.61 -1.29
C PRO A 487 21.37 16.87 -2.31
N PRO A 488 20.09 17.27 -2.46
CA PRO A 488 19.19 16.66 -3.43
C PRO A 488 19.68 16.83 -4.87
N ILE A 489 19.46 15.80 -5.71
CA ILE A 489 19.91 15.80 -7.11
C ILE A 489 18.92 16.52 -8.05
N HIS A 490 17.69 16.80 -7.62
CA HIS A 490 16.60 17.31 -8.46
C HIS A 490 16.79 18.75 -9.00
N HIS A 491 17.91 19.40 -8.70
CA HIS A 491 18.33 20.69 -9.28
C HIS A 491 19.49 20.61 -10.29
N MET A 492 19.95 19.41 -10.69
CA MET A 492 20.99 19.27 -11.73
C MET A 492 20.37 19.04 -13.12
N PRO A 493 20.46 20.00 -14.07
CA PRO A 493 19.78 19.91 -15.38
C PRO A 493 20.32 18.84 -16.34
N LEU A 494 21.28 18.00 -15.92
CA LEU A 494 22.13 17.17 -16.80
C LEU A 494 22.16 15.67 -16.46
N LEU A 495 21.38 15.18 -15.49
CA LEU A 495 21.45 13.77 -15.04
C LEU A 495 20.10 13.03 -15.06
N THR A 496 19.13 13.50 -15.84
CA THR A 496 17.83 12.84 -16.06
C THR A 496 17.86 11.36 -16.49
N PRO A 497 18.93 10.79 -17.12
CA PRO A 497 18.91 9.37 -17.47
C PRO A 497 19.63 8.43 -16.46
N LEU A 498 20.29 8.93 -15.41
CA LEU A 498 21.11 8.10 -14.51
C LEU A 498 20.45 7.73 -13.17
N ALA A 499 19.33 8.38 -12.80
CA ALA A 499 18.57 8.07 -11.58
C ALA A 499 17.51 6.95 -11.76
N LEU A 500 17.30 6.47 -12.99
CA LEU A 500 16.29 5.46 -13.32
C LEU A 500 16.47 4.06 -12.68
N PRO A 501 17.68 3.52 -12.40
CA PRO A 501 17.81 2.12 -12.04
C PRO A 501 17.45 1.77 -10.58
N LEU A 502 17.24 2.76 -9.69
CA LEU A 502 16.84 2.52 -8.28
C LEU A 502 15.33 2.72 -8.02
N ILE A 503 14.60 3.28 -8.98
CA ILE A 503 13.17 3.56 -8.89
C ILE A 503 12.30 2.30 -8.67
N PRO A 504 12.52 1.16 -9.36
CA PRO A 504 11.58 0.03 -9.31
C PRO A 504 11.60 -0.78 -8.00
N LEU A 505 12.54 -0.55 -7.08
CA LEU A 505 12.50 -1.14 -5.74
C LEU A 505 11.54 -0.41 -4.79
N ILE A 506 11.20 0.84 -5.10
CA ILE A 506 10.39 1.76 -4.28
C ILE A 506 9.04 2.09 -4.97
N LEU A 507 9.00 1.96 -6.30
CA LEU A 507 7.88 2.25 -7.21
C LEU A 507 6.50 1.71 -6.79
N PRO A 508 6.36 0.48 -6.25
CA PRO A 508 5.05 -0.07 -5.89
C PRO A 508 4.63 0.25 -4.45
N LEU A 509 5.52 0.92 -3.69
CA LEU A 509 5.36 1.23 -2.27
C LEU A 509 5.04 2.72 -2.03
N LEU A 510 5.12 3.53 -3.09
CA LEU A 510 4.86 4.97 -3.08
C LEU A 510 3.74 5.40 -4.04
N GLN A 511 3.21 4.46 -4.84
CA GLN A 511 1.91 4.57 -5.51
C GLN A 511 0.90 3.92 -4.57
#